data_AF-A0AAC8XS56-F1
#
_entry.id   AF-A0AAC8XS56-F1
#
_cell.length_a   1.000
_cell.length_b   1.000
_cell.length_c   1.000
_cell.angle_alpha   90.00
_cell.angle_beta   90.00
_cell.angle_gamma   90.00
#
_symmetry.space_group_name_H-M   'P 1'
#
loop_
_entity.id
_entity.type
_entity.pdbx_description
1 polymer ?
#
loop_
_entity_poly.entity_id
_entity_poly.type
_entity_poly.pdbx_seq_one_letter_code
_entity_poly.pdbx_strand_id
1 'polypeptide(L)'
;MKRLEKVFLILLTIAAIQAISVVEAHASPAKTLMQQLDTNKDGLISLKEAVRHTELLRNFGLIDDNEDGKLTEAELAKSKLTPGNAKSAVSE
;
A
#
# COMPACT_ATOMS: atom_id res chain seq x y z
N MET A 1 -3.27 34.16 -37.08
CA MET A 1 -2.58 33.11 -36.30
C MET A 1 -2.62 33.42 -34.80
N LYS A 2 -3.81 33.51 -34.19
CA LYS A 2 -3.96 33.74 -32.71
C LYS A 2 -5.05 32.87 -32.07
N ARG A 3 -5.64 31.97 -32.86
CA ARG A 3 -6.72 31.06 -32.44
C ARG A 3 -6.21 29.63 -32.20
N LEU A 4 -4.99 29.33 -32.65
CA LEU A 4 -4.36 28.02 -32.53
C LEU A 4 -3.58 27.86 -31.21
N GLU A 5 -2.91 28.92 -30.73
CA GLU A 5 -2.27 28.93 -29.39
C GLU A 5 -3.27 28.77 -28.24
N LYS A 6 -4.47 29.35 -28.35
CA LYS A 6 -5.50 29.25 -27.30
C LYS A 6 -6.12 27.87 -27.21
N VAL A 7 -6.19 27.13 -28.32
CA VAL A 7 -6.64 25.73 -28.31
C VAL A 7 -5.55 24.83 -27.71
N PHE A 8 -4.28 25.14 -27.98
CA PHE A 8 -3.16 24.43 -27.38
C PHE A 8 -3.07 24.62 -25.85
N LEU A 9 -3.40 25.82 -25.36
CA LEU A 9 -3.44 26.14 -23.93
C LEU A 9 -4.59 25.47 -23.16
N ILE A 10 -5.68 25.10 -23.83
CA ILE A 10 -6.80 24.36 -23.22
C ILE A 10 -6.52 22.84 -23.21
N LEU A 11 -5.61 22.37 -24.05
CA LEU A 11 -5.21 20.96 -24.14
C LEU A 11 -4.24 20.52 -23.02
N LEU A 12 -3.73 21.46 -22.22
CA LEU A 12 -2.77 21.16 -21.14
C LEU A 12 -3.43 20.83 -19.78
N THR A 13 -4.73 21.08 -19.59
CA THR A 13 -5.36 21.02 -18.25
C THR A 13 -6.09 19.73 -17.91
N ILE A 14 -6.18 18.76 -18.83
CA ILE A 14 -6.90 17.49 -18.59
C ILE A 14 -5.92 16.30 -18.52
N ALA A 15 -4.79 16.50 -17.83
CA ALA A 15 -3.81 15.45 -17.52
C ALA A 15 -3.87 15.01 -16.05
N ALA A 16 -5.06 15.01 -15.43
CA ALA A 16 -5.22 14.72 -14.00
C ALA A 16 -6.36 13.73 -13.70
N ILE A 17 -6.54 12.72 -14.54
CA ILE A 17 -7.29 11.50 -14.13
C ILE A 17 -6.35 10.32 -14.32
N GLN A 18 -5.27 10.33 -13.54
CA GLN A 18 -4.42 9.16 -13.40
C GLN A 18 -5.13 8.17 -12.48
N ALA A 19 -5.42 7.00 -13.06
CA ALA A 19 -5.59 5.71 -12.40
C ALA A 19 -6.57 5.65 -11.21
N ILE A 20 -7.84 5.38 -11.52
CA ILE A 20 -8.67 4.60 -10.60
C ILE A 20 -8.11 3.17 -10.63
N SER A 21 -7.10 2.91 -9.79
CA SER A 21 -6.68 1.54 -9.50
C SER A 21 -7.87 0.82 -8.87
N VAL A 22 -8.46 -0.10 -9.61
CA VAL A 22 -9.43 -1.05 -9.08
C VAL A 22 -8.69 -1.84 -8.00
N VAL A 23 -9.01 -1.61 -6.73
CA VAL A 23 -8.45 -2.41 -5.66
C VAL A 23 -9.19 -3.74 -5.70
N GLU A 24 -8.47 -4.78 -6.12
CA GLU A 24 -8.96 -6.14 -6.20
C GLU A 24 -9.20 -6.62 -4.77
N ALA A 25 -10.48 -6.70 -4.39
CA ALA A 25 -10.93 -7.08 -3.06
C ALA A 25 -10.81 -8.60 -2.83
N HIS A 26 -9.59 -9.13 -2.94
CA HIS A 26 -9.26 -10.36 -2.24
C HIS A 26 -9.00 -10.00 -0.78
N ALA A 27 -9.66 -10.68 0.16
CA ALA A 27 -9.39 -10.54 1.58
C ALA A 27 -7.99 -11.12 1.86
N SER A 28 -6.97 -10.32 1.52
CA SER A 28 -5.57 -10.68 1.68
C SER A 28 -5.24 -10.70 3.17
N PRO A 29 -4.36 -11.60 3.63
CA PRO A 29 -3.94 -11.63 5.04
C PRO A 29 -3.34 -10.28 5.50
N ALA A 30 -2.76 -9.54 4.56
CA ALA A 30 -2.36 -8.14 4.72
C ALA A 30 -3.48 -7.21 5.20
N LYS A 31 -4.69 -7.35 4.66
CA LYS A 31 -5.84 -6.55 5.04
C LYS A 31 -6.31 -6.85 6.47
N THR A 32 -6.32 -8.13 6.85
CA THR A 32 -6.63 -8.53 8.23
C THR A 32 -5.59 -7.98 9.20
N LEU A 33 -4.30 -8.06 8.86
CA LEU A 33 -3.23 -7.48 9.67
C LEU A 33 -3.37 -5.97 9.79
N MET A 34 -3.62 -5.27 8.69
CA MET A 34 -3.92 -3.84 8.70
C MET A 34 -5.04 -3.52 9.68
N GLN A 35 -6.18 -4.20 9.58
CA GLN A 35 -7.33 -3.98 10.47
C GLN A 35 -7.03 -4.24 11.96
N GLN A 36 -6.04 -5.10 12.27
CA GLN A 36 -5.65 -5.41 13.64
C GLN A 36 -4.63 -4.44 14.23
N LEU A 37 -3.72 -3.92 13.40
CA LEU A 37 -2.57 -3.13 13.81
C LEU A 37 -2.77 -1.62 13.63
N ASP A 38 -3.39 -1.21 12.52
CA ASP A 38 -3.71 0.18 12.16
C ASP A 38 -4.71 0.76 13.17
N THR A 39 -4.15 1.37 14.21
CA THR A 39 -4.91 1.85 15.36
C THR A 39 -5.42 3.25 15.10
N ASN A 40 -4.67 4.05 14.36
CA ASN A 40 -5.06 5.39 13.95
C ASN A 40 -5.94 5.41 12.68
N LYS A 41 -6.11 4.26 12.00
CA LYS A 41 -6.93 4.08 10.80
C LYS A 41 -6.51 4.95 9.64
N ASP A 42 -5.20 5.15 9.48
CA ASP A 42 -4.64 5.93 8.38
C ASP A 42 -4.37 5.08 7.12
N GLY A 43 -4.60 3.76 7.20
CA GLY A 43 -4.36 2.81 6.11
C GLY A 43 -2.90 2.39 5.98
N LEU A 44 -2.06 2.70 6.98
CA LEU A 44 -0.64 2.35 7.04
C LEU A 44 -0.33 1.74 8.42
N ILE A 45 0.68 0.86 8.48
CA ILE A 45 1.21 0.38 9.77
C ILE A 45 2.50 1.12 10.04
N SER A 46 2.47 2.02 11.02
CA SER A 46 3.69 2.67 11.49
C SER A 46 4.54 1.74 12.35
N LEU A 47 5.83 2.07 12.52
CA LEU A 47 6.71 1.34 13.44
C LEU A 47 6.12 1.24 14.87
N LYS A 48 5.42 2.28 15.34
CA LYS A 48 4.76 2.31 16.66
C LYS A 48 3.58 1.33 16.75
N GLU A 49 2.94 1.02 15.63
CA GLU A 49 1.89 0.00 15.58
C GLU A 49 2.50 -1.38 15.42
N ALA A 50 3.52 -1.52 14.57
CA ALA A 50 4.25 -2.76 14.34
C ALA A 50 4.92 -3.32 15.60
N VAL A 51 5.36 -2.48 16.56
CA VAL A 51 5.93 -2.98 17.84
C VAL A 51 4.95 -3.82 18.67
N ARG A 52 3.64 -3.71 18.41
CA ARG A 52 2.63 -4.55 19.06
C ARG A 52 2.66 -5.99 18.55
N HIS A 53 3.41 -6.27 17.49
CA HIS A 53 3.48 -7.57 16.84
C HIS A 53 4.94 -7.95 16.52
N THR A 54 5.54 -8.78 17.36
CA THR A 54 6.97 -9.14 17.32
C THR A 54 7.44 -9.68 15.97
N GLU A 55 6.64 -10.52 15.31
CA GLU A 55 7.00 -11.07 13.99
C GLU A 55 6.98 -10.02 12.88
N LEU A 56 6.02 -9.09 12.93
CA LEU A 56 5.93 -8.01 11.95
C LEU A 56 7.09 -7.04 12.15
N LEU A 57 7.40 -6.69 13.41
CA LEU A 57 8.51 -5.81 13.75
C LEU A 57 9.86 -6.38 13.29
N ARG A 58 10.09 -7.69 13.46
CA ARG A 58 11.33 -8.35 13.01
C ARG A 58 11.53 -8.22 11.50
N ASN A 59 10.44 -8.33 10.76
CA ASN A 59 10.45 -8.31 9.30
C ASN A 59 10.14 -6.92 8.74
N PHE A 60 9.92 -5.90 9.59
CA PHE A 60 9.43 -4.60 9.19
C PHE A 60 10.29 -3.98 8.10
N GLY A 61 11.61 -3.88 8.36
CA GLY A 61 12.56 -3.35 7.37
C GLY A 61 12.78 -4.25 6.15
N LEU A 62 12.25 -5.48 6.13
CA LEU A 62 12.25 -6.35 4.95
C LEU A 62 10.94 -6.25 4.15
N ILE A 63 9.90 -5.65 4.74
CA ILE A 63 8.60 -5.44 4.11
C ILE A 63 8.49 -3.99 3.60
N ASP A 64 9.11 -3.06 4.31
CA ASP A 64 9.23 -1.63 3.98
C ASP A 64 10.16 -1.45 2.77
N ASP A 65 9.65 -1.73 1.57
CA ASP A 65 10.40 -1.70 0.32
C ASP A 65 10.85 -0.27 -0.04
N ASN A 66 10.09 0.74 0.39
CA ASN A 66 10.38 2.15 0.12
C ASN A 66 11.16 2.86 1.25
N GLU A 67 11.42 2.16 2.35
CA GLU A 67 12.13 2.63 3.55
C GLU A 67 11.54 3.91 4.15
N ASP A 68 10.21 4.10 4.04
CA ASP A 68 9.54 5.29 4.56
C ASP A 68 9.17 5.20 6.06
N GLY A 69 9.43 4.04 6.68
CA GLY A 69 9.15 3.78 8.09
C GLY A 69 7.68 3.42 8.37
N LYS A 70 6.91 3.08 7.33
CA LYS A 70 5.53 2.63 7.38
C LYS A 70 5.32 1.46 6.41
N LEU A 71 4.32 0.62 6.68
CA LEU A 71 3.94 -0.45 5.78
C LEU A 71 2.57 -0.16 5.19
N THR A 72 2.48 -0.17 3.87
CA THR A 72 1.23 -0.12 3.13
C THR A 72 0.57 -1.50 3.04
N GLU A 73 -0.74 -1.54 2.79
CA GLU A 73 -1.44 -2.80 2.49
C GLU A 73 -0.78 -3.56 1.32
N ALA A 74 -0.29 -2.82 0.31
CA ALA A 74 0.35 -3.39 -0.86
C ALA A 74 1.68 -4.08 -0.51
N GLU A 75 2.52 -3.46 0.31
CA GLU A 75 3.79 -4.04 0.77
C GLU A 75 3.56 -5.28 1.64
N LEU A 76 2.57 -5.20 2.54
CA LEU A 76 2.15 -6.34 3.36
C LEU A 76 1.62 -7.51 2.52
N ALA A 77 0.88 -7.22 1.44
CA ALA A 77 0.32 -8.23 0.54
C ALA A 77 1.40 -8.87 -0.35
N LYS A 78 2.35 -8.06 -0.81
CA LYS A 78 3.49 -8.49 -1.64
C LYS A 78 4.48 -9.34 -0.84
N SER A 79 4.66 -9.04 0.45
CA SER A 79 5.61 -9.75 1.29
C SER A 79 5.05 -11.06 1.84
N LYS A 80 5.80 -12.15 1.69
CA LYS A 80 5.52 -13.44 2.34
C LYS A 80 5.91 -13.46 3.82
N LEU A 81 6.59 -12.43 4.30
CA LEU A 81 7.08 -12.31 5.67
C LEU A 81 6.03 -11.76 6.65
N THR A 82 4.82 -11.46 6.16
CA THR A 82 3.71 -11.03 7.00
C THR A 82 3.11 -12.21 7.77
N PRO A 83 2.73 -12.03 9.06
CA PRO A 83 2.23 -13.10 9.94
C PRO A 83 0.99 -13.89 9.46
N GLY A 84 0.37 -13.51 8.34
CA GLY A 84 -0.74 -14.24 7.72
C GLY A 84 -0.37 -14.94 6.41
N ASN A 85 0.55 -14.39 5.61
CA ASN A 85 0.94 -14.98 4.31
C ASN A 85 1.82 -16.24 4.46
N ALA A 86 2.61 -16.33 5.54
CA ALA A 86 3.49 -17.49 5.78
C ALA A 86 2.72 -18.82 5.92
N LYS A 87 1.48 -18.81 6.42
CA LYS A 87 0.62 -20.02 6.46
C LYS A 87 0.00 -20.38 5.12
N SER A 88 -0.33 -19.39 4.28
CA SER A 88 -0.90 -19.63 2.94
C SER A 88 0.13 -20.13 1.93
N ALA A 89 1.43 -19.84 2.13
CA ALA A 89 2.50 -20.29 1.24
C ALA A 89 2.90 -21.78 1.42
N VAL A 90 2.33 -22.50 2.39
CA VAL A 90 2.65 -23.91 2.70
C VAL A 90 1.56 -24.87 2.17
N SER A 91 0.66 -24.40 1.31
CA SER A 91 -0.46 -25.20 0.75
C SER A 91 -0.37 -25.42 -0.77
N GLU A 92 0.85 -25.55 -1.31
CA GLU A 92 1.08 -26.04 -2.68
C GLU A 92 1.88 -27.35 -2.67
#